data_AF-A0A497CU41-F1
#
_entry.id   AF-A0A497CU41-F1
#
_cell.length_a   1.000
_cell.length_b   1.000
_cell.length_c   1.000
_cell.angle_alpha   90.00
_cell.angle_beta   90.00
_cell.angle_gamma   90.00
#
_symmetry.space_group_name_H-M   'P 1'
#
loop_
_entity.id
_entity.type
_entity.pdbx_description
1 polymer ?
#
loop_
_entity_poly.entity_id
_entity_poly.type
_entity_poly.pdbx_seq_one_letter_code
_entity_poly.pdbx_strand_id
1 'polypeptide(L)' 'MLEDVLLIKNKHREAAAEIVKEILKNKKPKFIVAISGESGSGKSELTHIVAKEMRKHGIFAKPIHIDNFY' A
#
# COMPACT_ATOMS: atom_id res chain seq x y z
N MET A 1 -2.49 13.32 -5.88
CA MET A 1 -2.86 12.58 -4.64
C MET A 1 -3.15 13.45 -3.43
N LEU A 2 -2.71 14.72 -3.36
CA LEU A 2 -2.99 15.58 -2.19
C LEU A 2 -4.49 15.88 -1.96
N GLU A 3 -5.31 15.88 -3.01
CA GLU A 3 -6.76 16.13 -2.93
C GLU A 3 -7.60 14.94 -3.42
N ASP A 4 -6.96 13.79 -3.67
CA ASP A 4 -7.65 12.63 -4.25
C ASP A 4 -8.41 11.85 -3.18
N VAL A 5 -9.65 11.47 -3.51
CA VAL A 5 -10.46 10.55 -2.69
C VAL A 5 -10.18 9.11 -3.12
N LEU A 6 -9.67 8.29 -2.20
CA LEU A 6 -9.38 6.88 -2.48
C LEU A 6 -10.64 6.01 -2.43
N LEU A 7 -11.01 5.40 -3.56
CA LEU A 7 -12.17 4.53 -3.67
C LEU A 7 -11.82 3.07 -3.34
N ILE A 8 -11.80 2.77 -2.04
CA ILE A 8 -11.43 1.44 -1.54
C ILE A 8 -12.54 0.42 -1.80
N LYS A 9 -12.20 -0.66 -2.54
CA LYS A 9 -13.07 -1.81 -2.81
C LYS A 9 -12.50 -3.09 -2.17
N ASN A 10 -13.31 -4.15 -2.08
CA ASN A 10 -12.91 -5.43 -1.49
C ASN A 10 -11.66 -6.02 -2.15
N LYS A 11 -11.55 -5.94 -3.48
CA LYS A 11 -10.34 -6.36 -4.23
C LYS A 11 -9.04 -5.74 -3.70
N HIS A 12 -9.07 -4.49 -3.23
CA HIS A 12 -7.88 -3.83 -2.68
C HIS A 12 -7.51 -4.40 -1.31
N ARG A 13 -8.50 -4.81 -0.50
CA ARG A 13 -8.30 -5.42 0.81
C ARG A 13 -7.74 -6.83 0.68
N GLU A 14 -8.31 -7.62 -0.22
CA GLU A 14 -7.86 -8.98 -0.53
C GLU A 14 -6.42 -8.97 -1.04
N ALA A 15 -6.12 -8.14 -2.05
CA ALA A 15 -4.76 -7.99 -2.56
C ALA A 15 -3.78 -7.50 -1.48
N ALA A 16 -4.19 -6.54 -0.65
CA ALA A 16 -3.35 -6.05 0.43
C ALA A 16 -3.03 -7.13 1.48
N ALA A 17 -3.99 -8.01 1.81
CA ALA A 17 -3.77 -9.09 2.78
C ALA A 17 -2.68 -10.05 2.31
N GLU A 18 -2.70 -10.46 1.04
CA GLU A 18 -1.65 -11.32 0.47
C GLU A 18 -0.29 -10.62 0.40
N ILE A 19 -0.26 -9.33 0.03
CA ILE A 19 0.98 -8.55 0.03
C ILE A 19 1.56 -8.43 1.45
N VAL A 20 0.73 -8.13 2.46
CA VAL A 20 1.15 -8.00 3.85
C VAL A 20 1.71 -9.32 4.38
N LYS A 21 1.07 -10.44 4.05
CA LYS A 21 1.56 -11.78 4.40
C LYS A 21 2.99 -12.01 3.87
N GLU A 22 3.25 -11.64 2.61
CA GLU A 22 4.58 -11.77 2.02
C GLU A 22 5.60 -10.80 2.62
N ILE A 23 5.20 -9.56 2.93
CA ILE A 23 6.05 -8.59 3.63
C ILE A 23 6.45 -9.14 5.01
N LEU A 24 5.51 -9.64 5.80
CA LEU A 24 5.76 -10.14 7.15
C LEU A 24 6.71 -11.34 7.16
N LYS A 25 6.64 -12.19 6.14
CA LYS A 25 7.53 -13.35 5.97
C LYS A 25 8.98 -12.94 5.67
N ASN A 26 9.19 -11.85 4.93
CA ASN A 26 10.50 -11.47 4.41
C ASN A 26 11.07 -10.16 5.01
N LYS A 27 10.38 -9.56 5.98
CA LYS A 27 10.71 -8.22 6.47
C LYS A 27 12.15 -8.13 7.00
N LYS A 28 12.77 -6.99 6.70
CA LYS A 28 14.07 -6.54 7.22
C LYS A 28 13.87 -5.24 8.01
N PRO A 29 14.85 -4.77 8.81
CA PRO A 29 14.74 -3.51 9.54
C PRO A 29 14.34 -2.32 8.65
N LYS A 30 14.81 -2.31 7.40
CA LYS A 30 14.32 -1.44 6.33
C LYS A 30 13.83 -2.29 5.17
N PHE A 31 12.55 -2.18 4.84
CA PHE A 31 11.91 -2.94 3.76
C PHE A 31 11.05 -1.99 2.93
N ILE A 32 11.32 -1.94 1.62
CA ILE A 32 10.64 -1.03 0.70
C ILE A 32 9.86 -1.89 -0.30
N VAL A 33 8.59 -1.55 -0.49
CA VAL A 33 7.70 -2.19 -1.45
C VAL A 33 7.29 -1.16 -2.48
N ALA A 34 7.51 -1.46 -3.75
CA ALA A 34 7.04 -0.65 -4.86
C ALA A 34 5.75 -1.26 -5.41
N ILE A 35 4.70 -0.46 -5.52
CA ILE A 35 3.43 -0.85 -6.14
C ILE A 35 3.34 -0.13 -7.48
N SER A 36 3.39 -0.89 -8.57
CA SER A 36 3.36 -0.40 -9.95
C SER A 36 2.13 -0.92 -10.70
N GLY A 37 1.86 -0.35 -11.87
CA GLY A 37 0.70 -0.65 -12.72
C GLY A 37 0.22 0.56 -13.52
N GLU A 38 -0.71 0.32 -14.44
CA GLU A 38 -1.28 1.36 -15.31
C GLU A 38 -2.07 2.43 -14.56
N SER A 39 -2.26 3.60 -15.17
CA SER A 39 -3.12 4.64 -14.60
C SER A 39 -4.55 4.11 -14.39
N GLY A 40 -5.17 4.46 -13.26
CA GLY A 40 -6.51 3.95 -12.90
C GLY A 40 -6.59 2.50 -12.41
N SER A 41 -5.48 1.76 -12.30
CA SER A 41 -5.50 0.35 -11.88
C SER A 41 -5.76 0.12 -10.38
N GLY A 42 -5.72 1.17 -9.56
CA GLY A 42 -5.94 1.11 -8.12
C GLY A 42 -4.66 1.10 -7.26
N LYS A 43 -3.51 1.51 -7.83
CA LYS A 43 -2.21 1.52 -7.12
C LYS A 43 -2.25 2.33 -5.82
N SER A 44 -2.88 3.49 -5.88
CA SER A 44 -2.95 4.44 -4.76
C SER A 44 -3.78 3.87 -3.61
N GLU A 45 -4.93 3.29 -3.95
CA GLU A 45 -5.82 2.59 -3.03
C GLU A 45 -5.13 1.38 -2.40
N LEU A 46 -4.45 0.56 -3.21
CA LEU A 46 -3.73 -0.61 -2.73
C LEU A 46 -2.60 -0.21 -1.79
N THR A 47 -1.81 0.80 -2.14
CA THR A 47 -0.72 1.35 -1.30
C THR A 47 -1.25 1.81 0.05
N HIS A 48 -2.35 2.57 0.05
CA HIS A 48 -2.98 3.04 1.27
C HIS A 48 -3.45 1.88 2.16
N ILE A 49 -4.10 0.86 1.57
CA ILE A 49 -4.61 -0.27 2.34
C ILE A 49 -3.50 -1.17 2.85
N VAL A 50 -2.44 -1.43 2.07
CA VAL A 50 -1.26 -2.16 2.56
C VAL A 50 -0.68 -1.45 3.78
N ALA A 51 -0.47 -0.13 3.70
CA ALA A 51 0.07 0.63 4.83
C ALA A 51 -0.85 0.61 6.06
N LYS A 52 -2.18 0.69 5.86
CA LYS A 52 -3.18 0.60 6.93
C LYS A 52 -3.20 -0.79 7.58
N GLU A 53 -3.13 -1.85 6.78
CA GLU A 53 -3.17 -3.23 7.26
C GLU A 53 -1.92 -3.59 8.07
N MET A 54 -0.74 -3.09 7.66
CA MET A 54 0.50 -3.23 8.43
C MET A 54 0.40 -2.68 9.86
N ARG A 55 -0.47 -1.68 10.13
CA ARG A 55 -0.70 -1.17 11.48
C ARG A 55 -1.29 -2.20 12.42
N LYS A 56 -2.08 -3.16 11.93
CA LYS A 56 -2.61 -4.27 12.75
C LYS A 56 -1.50 -5.17 13.30
N HIS A 57 -0.33 -5.15 12.67
CA HIS A 57 0.86 -5.89 13.09
C HIS A 57 1.87 -5.02 13.86
N GLY A 58 1.44 -3.82 14.32
CA GLY A 58 2.30 -2.89 15.05
C GLY A 58 3.38 -2.22 14.18
N ILE A 59 3.27 -2.30 12.85
CA ILE A 59 4.26 -1.75 11.93
C ILE A 59 3.69 -0.48 11.28
N PHE A 60 4.40 0.63 11.47
CA PHE A 60 4.07 1.89 10.82
C PHE A 60 4.77 2.02 9.46
N ALA A 61 4.10 1.57 8.40
CA ALA A 61 4.58 1.79 7.04
C ALA A 61 4.34 3.25 6.62
N LYS A 62 5.31 3.85 5.91
CA LYS A 62 5.18 5.18 5.32
C LYS A 62 4.76 5.04 3.85
N PRO A 63 3.47 5.23 3.49
CA PRO A 63 3.06 5.26 2.10
C PRO A 63 3.65 6.51 1.42
N ILE A 64 4.15 6.32 0.20
CA ILE A 64 4.72 7.40 -0.62
C ILE A 64 4.07 7.30 -1.98
N HIS A 65 3.47 8.40 -2.43
CA HIS A 65 2.91 8.54 -3.78
C HIS A 65 3.84 9.47 -4.54
N ILE A 66 4.53 8.93 -5.55
CA ILE A 66 5.58 9.68 -6.27
C ILE A 66 5.01 10.92 -6.97
N ASP A 67 3.74 10.86 -7.38
CA ASP A 67 2.99 11.96 -8.00
C ASP A 67 2.78 13.16 -7.07
N ASN A 68 3.10 13.06 -5.77
CA ASN A 68 3.05 14.20 -4.84
C ASN A 68 4.39 14.95 -4.72
N PHE A 69 5.43 14.52 -5.42
CA PHE A 69 6.77 15.11 -5.35
C PHE A 69 7.16 15.85 -6.64
N TYR A 70 6.17 16.11 -7.50
CA TYR A 70 6.23 16.92 -8.70
C TYR A 70 5.02 17.84 -8.73
#